data_AF-A0A0C3D413-F1
#
_entry.id   AF-A0A0C3D413-F1
#
_cell.length_a   1.000
_cell.length_b   1.000
_cell.length_c   1.000
_cell.angle_alpha   90.00
_cell.angle_beta   90.00
_cell.angle_gamma   90.00
#
_symmetry.space_group_name_H-M   'P 1'
#
loop_
_entity.id
_entity.type
_entity.pdbx_description
1 polymer ?
#
loop_
_entity_poly.entity_id
_entity_poly.type
_entity_poly.pdbx_seq_one_letter_code
_entity_poly.pdbx_strand_id
1 'polypeptide(L)'
;MFILHGAMLLMGFLLLYPAGLIAINSGSSKSFQYHWMLQLAASLLAAAGMMTGLVLSPDIRTARHKQLGVLIGLLLGFQLVSGWRHHVIFVKIRRRTWISRVHIWLGRLIMTCGWCNLVLGLSLGGYADGYLYLAAFVICVEAISLTIVHVRHQHTISKTSKLIPAKRQREQLENQFVLGDNSDDDDETEGA
;
A
#
# COMPACT_ATOMS: atom_id res chain seq x y z
N MET A 1 21.02 -2.22 -25.06
CA MET A 1 19.87 -1.31 -24.87
C MET A 1 18.66 -2.01 -24.23
N PHE A 2 18.23 -3.21 -24.67
CA PHE A 2 17.18 -3.98 -23.97
C PHE A 2 17.53 -4.37 -22.53
N ILE A 3 18.80 -4.69 -22.26
CA ILE A 3 19.31 -4.96 -20.91
C ILE A 3 19.11 -3.73 -20.00
N LEU A 4 19.33 -2.51 -20.52
CA LEU A 4 19.16 -1.28 -19.76
C LEU A 4 17.69 -1.02 -19.42
N HIS A 5 16.79 -1.20 -20.39
CA HIS A 5 15.33 -1.18 -20.17
C HIS A 5 14.92 -2.17 -19.05
N GLY A 6 15.34 -3.43 -19.17
CA GLY A 6 15.02 -4.47 -18.20
C GLY A 6 15.60 -4.20 -16.81
N ALA A 7 16.86 -3.77 -16.74
CA ALA A 7 17.54 -3.48 -15.47
C ALA A 7 16.89 -2.32 -14.72
N MET A 8 16.50 -1.24 -15.41
CA MET A 8 15.83 -0.10 -14.80
C MET A 8 14.46 -0.48 -14.24
N LEU A 9 13.67 -1.24 -15.01
CA LEU A 9 12.36 -1.69 -14.57
C LEU A 9 12.46 -2.71 -13.42
N LEU A 10 13.42 -3.63 -13.46
CA LEU A 10 13.66 -4.60 -12.40
C LEU A 10 14.08 -3.90 -11.10
N MET A 11 15.01 -2.95 -11.18
CA MET A 11 15.43 -2.13 -10.03
C MET A 11 14.26 -1.30 -9.46
N GLY A 12 13.40 -0.75 -10.31
CA GLY A 12 12.20 -0.04 -9.87
C GLY A 12 11.24 -0.97 -9.13
N PHE A 13 10.78 -2.03 -9.81
CA PHE A 13 9.70 -2.92 -9.36
C PHE A 13 10.08 -3.93 -8.27
N LEU A 14 11.31 -4.42 -8.23
CA LEU A 14 11.74 -5.41 -7.22
C LEU A 14 12.58 -4.83 -6.09
N LEU A 15 13.08 -3.60 -6.20
CA LEU A 15 13.93 -3.01 -5.16
C LEU A 15 13.36 -1.71 -4.61
N LEU A 16 13.18 -0.69 -5.43
CA LEU A 16 12.81 0.64 -4.94
C LEU A 16 11.34 0.73 -4.46
N TYR A 17 10.37 0.21 -5.22
CA TYR A 17 8.97 0.20 -4.80
C TYR A 17 8.76 -0.60 -3.48
N PRO A 18 9.31 -1.82 -3.34
CA PRO A 18 9.27 -2.57 -2.08
C PRO A 18 9.99 -1.86 -0.93
N ALA A 19 11.17 -1.25 -1.19
CA ALA A 19 11.87 -0.46 -0.19
C ALA A 19 11.02 0.72 0.32
N GLY A 20 10.28 1.39 -0.57
CA GLY A 20 9.33 2.43 -0.20
C GLY A 20 8.20 1.92 0.71
N LEU A 21 7.75 0.69 0.51
CA LEU A 21 6.76 0.04 1.37
C LEU A 21 7.35 -0.35 2.73
N ILE A 22 8.58 -0.84 2.78
CA ILE A 22 9.26 -1.14 4.04
C ILE A 22 9.49 0.15 4.83
N ALA A 23 9.91 1.22 4.14
CA ALA A 23 10.14 2.53 4.73
C ALA A 23 8.88 3.07 5.44
N ILE A 24 7.69 2.98 4.82
CA ILE A 24 6.44 3.44 5.45
C ILE A 24 6.02 2.59 6.67
N ASN A 25 6.48 1.34 6.75
CA ASN A 25 6.19 0.42 7.85
C ASN A 25 7.27 0.42 8.95
N SER A 26 8.35 1.18 8.81
CA SER A 26 9.48 1.20 9.75
C SER A 26 9.17 1.84 11.12
N GLY A 27 8.04 2.55 11.27
CA GLY A 27 7.66 3.21 12.53
C GLY A 27 8.48 4.46 12.88
N SER A 28 9.46 4.85 12.05
CA SER A 28 10.27 6.06 12.24
C SER A 28 9.48 7.34 11.97
N SER A 29 9.84 8.46 12.62
CA SER A 29 9.25 9.78 12.35
C SER A 29 9.49 10.26 10.91
N LYS A 30 10.58 9.79 10.27
CA LYS A 30 10.93 10.09 8.88
C LYS A 30 10.43 9.04 7.88
N SER A 31 9.71 8.03 8.35
CA SER A 31 9.16 6.93 7.54
C SER A 31 8.40 7.43 6.31
N PHE A 32 7.60 8.49 6.49
CA PHE A 32 6.84 9.10 5.40
C PHE A 32 7.73 9.82 4.38
N GLN A 33 8.80 10.48 4.83
CA GLN A 33 9.76 11.14 3.95
C GLN A 33 10.49 10.13 3.06
N TYR A 34 10.99 9.04 3.67
CA TYR A 34 11.64 7.98 2.91
C TYR A 34 10.68 7.30 1.93
N HIS A 35 9.42 7.11 2.32
CA HIS A 35 8.40 6.55 1.44
C HIS A 35 8.27 7.34 0.14
N TRP A 36 7.93 8.65 0.20
CA TRP A 36 7.68 9.40 -1.03
C TRP A 36 8.95 9.58 -1.87
N MET A 37 10.12 9.72 -1.24
CA MET A 37 11.40 9.83 -1.95
C MET A 37 11.72 8.55 -2.73
N LEU A 38 11.59 7.38 -2.10
CA LEU A 38 11.81 6.09 -2.75
C LEU A 38 10.78 5.85 -3.86
N GLN A 39 9.50 6.20 -3.64
CA GLN A 39 8.46 6.07 -4.66
C GLN A 39 8.72 6.99 -5.86
N LEU A 40 9.19 8.21 -5.63
CA LEU A 40 9.53 9.14 -6.71
C LEU A 40 10.73 8.62 -7.51
N ALA A 41 11.79 8.18 -6.82
CA ALA A 41 12.98 7.60 -7.46
C ALA A 41 12.62 6.35 -8.29
N ALA A 42 11.82 5.44 -7.73
CA ALA A 42 11.30 4.26 -8.43
C ALA A 42 10.51 4.66 -9.68
N SER A 43 9.66 5.67 -9.57
CA SER A 43 8.80 6.14 -10.67
C SER A 43 9.59 6.80 -11.79
N LEU A 44 10.62 7.58 -11.47
CA LEU A 44 11.53 8.15 -12.47
C LEU A 44 12.30 7.05 -13.20
N LEU A 45 12.81 6.05 -12.46
CA LEU A 45 13.52 4.93 -13.03
C LEU A 45 12.61 4.08 -13.92
N ALA A 46 11.38 3.83 -13.48
CA ALA A 46 10.38 3.09 -14.23
C ALA A 46 9.94 3.84 -15.50
N ALA A 47 9.75 5.16 -15.41
CA ALA A 47 9.43 6.00 -16.56
C ALA A 47 10.57 5.97 -17.58
N ALA A 48 11.82 6.13 -17.15
CA ALA A 48 12.97 6.09 -18.03
C ALA A 48 13.15 4.70 -18.68
N GLY A 49 13.00 3.62 -17.90
CA GLY A 49 12.99 2.25 -18.43
C GLY A 49 11.90 2.06 -19.50
N MET A 50 10.67 2.52 -19.23
CA MET A 50 9.57 2.46 -20.20
C MET A 50 9.87 3.24 -21.48
N MET A 51 10.39 4.47 -21.35
CA MET A 51 10.75 5.29 -22.51
C MET A 51 11.82 4.60 -23.36
N THR A 52 12.85 4.03 -22.74
CA THR A 52 13.86 3.24 -23.46
C THR A 52 13.23 2.06 -24.20
N GLY A 53 12.25 1.36 -23.60
CA GLY A 53 11.53 0.25 -24.23
C GLY A 53 10.71 0.68 -25.45
N LEU A 54 10.01 1.82 -25.36
CA LEU A 54 9.22 2.39 -26.45
C LEU A 54 10.10 2.90 -27.60
N VAL A 55 11.25 3.51 -27.30
CA VAL A 55 12.22 3.95 -28.31
C VAL A 55 12.82 2.75 -29.05
N LEU A 56 13.16 1.68 -28.34
CA LEU A 56 13.73 0.48 -28.94
C LEU A 56 12.72 -0.29 -29.78
N SER A 57 11.45 -0.25 -29.41
CA SER A 57 10.40 -1.00 -30.09
C SER A 57 9.08 -0.23 -30.01
N PRO A 58 8.80 0.68 -30.96
CA PRO A 58 7.65 1.58 -30.88
C PRO A 58 6.30 0.88 -31.12
N ASP A 59 6.27 -0.23 -31.85
CA ASP A 59 5.01 -0.92 -32.15
C ASP A 59 4.49 -1.72 -30.93
N ILE A 60 3.58 -1.11 -30.17
CA ILE A 60 2.98 -1.69 -28.97
C ILE A 60 2.11 -2.92 -29.22
N ARG A 61 1.66 -3.19 -30.46
CA ARG A 61 0.70 -4.29 -30.75
C ARG A 61 1.36 -5.66 -30.87
N THR A 62 2.69 -5.68 -30.98
CA THR A 62 3.49 -6.87 -31.24
C THR A 62 3.56 -7.84 -30.07
N ALA A 63 3.38 -7.37 -28.83
CA ALA A 63 3.49 -8.22 -27.66
C ALA A 63 2.61 -7.74 -26.49
N ARG A 64 1.99 -8.70 -25.79
CA ARG A 64 1.17 -8.43 -24.59
C ARG A 64 1.96 -7.73 -23.49
N HIS A 65 3.25 -8.04 -23.35
CA HIS A 65 4.17 -7.36 -22.43
C HIS A 65 4.22 -5.83 -22.69
N LYS A 66 4.17 -5.41 -23.95
CA LYS A 66 4.26 -3.98 -24.30
C LYS A 66 2.95 -3.27 -24.00
N GLN A 67 1.82 -3.87 -24.36
CA GLN A 67 0.48 -3.36 -24.05
C GLN A 67 0.27 -3.21 -22.54
N LEU A 68 0.64 -4.24 -21.78
CA LEU A 68 0.55 -4.24 -20.32
C LEU A 68 1.53 -3.23 -19.70
N GLY A 69 2.76 -3.15 -20.21
CA GLY A 69 3.76 -2.17 -19.78
C GLY A 69 3.28 -0.73 -19.93
N VAL A 70 2.71 -0.37 -21.09
CA VAL A 70 2.14 0.98 -21.31
C VAL A 70 0.98 1.26 -20.36
N LEU A 71 0.07 0.30 -20.18
CA LEU A 71 -1.04 0.42 -19.23
C LEU A 71 -0.52 0.68 -17.80
N ILE A 72 0.47 -0.10 -17.35
CA ILE A 72 1.12 0.10 -16.04
C ILE A 72 1.73 1.50 -15.94
N GLY A 73 2.34 2.02 -17.00
CA GLY A 73 2.92 3.36 -17.04
C GLY A 73 1.90 4.46 -16.84
N LEU A 74 0.75 4.36 -17.52
CA LEU A 74 -0.36 5.29 -17.34
C LEU A 74 -0.90 5.25 -15.92
N LEU A 75 -1.08 4.04 -15.36
CA LEU A 75 -1.52 3.86 -13.99
C LEU A 75 -0.50 4.40 -12.98
N LEU A 76 0.81 4.25 -13.25
CA LEU A 76 1.88 4.84 -12.45
C LEU A 76 1.84 6.37 -12.46
N GLY A 77 1.58 6.99 -13.61
CA GLY A 77 1.36 8.43 -13.70
C GLY A 77 0.20 8.89 -12.80
N PHE A 78 -0.92 8.18 -12.85
CA PHE A 78 -2.05 8.45 -11.96
C PHE A 78 -1.72 8.18 -10.49
N GLN A 79 -0.93 7.14 -10.19
CA GLN A 79 -0.45 6.83 -8.85
C GLN A 79 0.42 7.95 -8.28
N LEU A 80 1.26 8.58 -9.11
CA LEU A 80 2.12 9.70 -8.69
C LEU A 80 1.29 10.94 -8.36
N VAL A 81 0.31 11.29 -9.20
CA VAL A 81 -0.59 12.43 -8.95
C VAL A 81 -1.45 12.19 -7.72
N SER A 82 -2.04 10.99 -7.58
CA SER A 82 -2.83 10.63 -6.40
C SER A 82 -1.99 10.59 -5.12
N GLY A 83 -0.75 10.11 -5.21
CA GLY A 83 0.21 10.07 -4.11
C GLY A 83 0.63 11.46 -3.65
N TRP A 84 0.91 12.37 -4.59
CA TRP A 84 1.22 13.77 -4.27
C TRP A 84 0.03 14.47 -3.61
N ARG A 85 -1.19 14.32 -4.16
CA ARG A 85 -2.39 14.87 -3.53
C ARG A 85 -2.63 14.28 -2.14
N HIS A 86 -2.47 12.97 -1.99
CA HIS A 86 -2.55 12.30 -0.70
C HIS A 86 -1.54 12.88 0.29
N HIS A 87 -0.29 13.10 -0.15
CA HIS A 87 0.78 13.64 0.66
C HIS A 87 0.47 15.05 1.17
N VAL A 88 0.11 15.97 0.28
CA VAL A 88 -0.23 17.36 0.64
C VAL A 88 -1.42 17.41 1.60
N ILE A 89 -2.47 16.63 1.34
CA ILE A 89 -3.66 16.60 2.19
C ILE A 89 -3.37 15.95 3.55
N PHE A 90 -2.55 14.89 3.58
CA PHE A 90 -2.22 14.18 4.81
C PHE A 90 -1.35 15.03 5.74
N VAL A 91 -0.38 15.78 5.20
CA VAL A 91 0.43 16.73 5.99
C VAL A 91 -0.47 17.82 6.62
N LYS A 92 -1.51 18.27 5.90
CA LYS A 92 -2.41 19.34 6.36
C LYS A 92 -3.48 18.88 7.35
N ILE A 93 -4.06 17.69 7.17
CA ILE A 93 -5.26 17.24 7.91
C ILE A 93 -4.94 16.10 8.89
N ARG A 94 -3.82 15.37 8.71
CA ARG A 94 -3.44 14.14 9.43
C ARG A 94 -4.55 13.06 9.52
N ARG A 95 -5.56 13.12 8.66
CA ARG A 95 -6.63 12.11 8.53
C ARG A 95 -6.59 11.41 7.19
N ARG A 96 -6.98 10.14 7.18
CA ARG A 96 -7.15 9.35 5.96
C ARG A 96 -8.39 9.81 5.19
N THR A 97 -8.17 10.29 3.97
CA THR A 97 -9.24 10.61 3.01
C THR A 97 -9.52 9.45 2.06
N TRP A 98 -10.61 9.51 1.30
CA TRP A 98 -10.93 8.52 0.26
C TRP A 98 -9.80 8.36 -0.77
N ILE A 99 -9.07 9.44 -1.08
CA ILE A 99 -7.89 9.43 -1.96
C ILE A 99 -6.83 8.44 -1.46
N SER A 100 -6.64 8.33 -0.15
CA SER A 100 -5.70 7.36 0.46
C SER A 100 -6.08 5.92 0.13
N ARG A 101 -7.39 5.60 0.12
CA ARG A 101 -7.86 4.25 -0.20
C ARG A 101 -7.60 3.93 -1.67
N VAL A 102 -7.92 4.86 -2.57
CA VAL A 102 -7.66 4.71 -4.01
C VAL A 102 -6.16 4.52 -4.25
N HIS A 103 -5.30 5.35 -3.64
CA HIS A 103 -3.85 5.26 -3.78
C HIS A 103 -3.28 3.90 -3.33
N ILE A 104 -3.75 3.38 -2.19
CA ILE A 104 -3.27 2.08 -1.68
C ILE A 104 -3.72 0.93 -2.60
N TRP A 105 -5.00 0.88 -2.99
CA TRP A 105 -5.51 -0.19 -3.85
C TRP A 105 -4.91 -0.14 -5.24
N LEU A 106 -4.76 1.05 -5.81
CA LEU A 106 -4.14 1.22 -7.11
C LEU A 106 -2.66 0.82 -7.08
N GLY A 107 -1.91 1.20 -6.04
CA GLY A 107 -0.54 0.76 -5.86
C GLY A 107 -0.40 -0.78 -5.85
N ARG A 108 -1.31 -1.48 -5.17
CA ARG A 108 -1.32 -2.96 -5.16
C ARG A 108 -1.60 -3.55 -6.54
N LEU A 109 -2.54 -2.97 -7.28
CA LEU A 109 -2.84 -3.40 -8.65
C LEU A 109 -1.63 -3.20 -9.57
N ILE A 110 -0.99 -2.03 -9.48
CA ILE A 110 0.22 -1.71 -10.26
C ILE A 110 1.35 -2.69 -9.97
N MET A 111 1.62 -3.01 -8.70
CA MET A 111 2.66 -3.97 -8.34
C MET A 111 2.36 -5.37 -8.88
N THR A 112 1.12 -5.83 -8.73
CA THR A 112 0.70 -7.16 -9.24
C THR A 112 0.85 -7.25 -10.75
N CYS A 113 0.34 -6.24 -11.48
CA CYS A 113 0.49 -6.17 -12.93
C CYS A 113 1.96 -6.02 -13.35
N GLY A 114 2.74 -5.25 -12.58
CA GLY A 114 4.18 -5.04 -12.77
C GLY A 114 4.98 -6.34 -12.70
N TRP A 115 4.72 -7.17 -11.70
CA TRP A 115 5.36 -8.48 -11.57
C TRP A 115 4.99 -9.42 -12.72
N CYS A 116 3.71 -9.48 -13.10
CA CYS A 116 3.29 -10.24 -14.28
C CYS A 116 4.01 -9.75 -15.54
N ASN A 117 4.13 -8.42 -15.70
CA ASN A 117 4.80 -7.83 -16.84
C ASN A 117 6.31 -8.11 -16.85
N LEU A 118 6.95 -8.13 -15.67
CA LEU A 118 8.36 -8.46 -15.50
C LEU A 118 8.64 -9.91 -15.92
N VAL A 119 7.82 -10.87 -15.47
CA VAL A 119 7.95 -12.28 -15.85
C VAL A 119 7.75 -12.46 -17.37
N LEU A 120 6.74 -11.80 -17.95
CA LEU A 120 6.54 -11.80 -19.40
C LEU A 120 7.75 -11.23 -20.16
N GLY A 121 8.36 -10.16 -19.63
CA GLY A 121 9.54 -9.52 -20.23
C GLY A 121 10.77 -10.43 -20.19
N LEU A 122 11.02 -11.11 -19.06
CA LEU A 122 12.11 -12.09 -18.92
C LEU A 122 11.92 -13.28 -19.87
N SER A 123 10.69 -13.80 -19.98
CA SER A 123 10.35 -14.90 -20.87
C SER A 123 10.55 -14.52 -22.35
N LEU A 124 10.07 -13.35 -22.78
CA LEU A 124 10.26 -12.87 -24.15
C LEU A 124 11.72 -12.53 -24.47
N GLY A 125 12.49 -12.12 -23.46
CA GLY A 125 13.92 -11.84 -23.60
C GLY A 125 14.80 -13.08 -23.75
N GLY A 126 14.24 -14.29 -23.61
CA GLY A 126 15.00 -15.55 -23.72
C GLY A 126 16.02 -15.75 -22.60
N TYR A 127 15.78 -15.16 -21.41
CA TYR A 127 16.65 -15.37 -20.26
C TYR A 127 16.53 -16.80 -19.73
N ALA A 128 17.61 -17.34 -19.17
CA ALA A 128 17.61 -18.67 -18.58
C ALA A 128 16.58 -18.80 -17.46
N ASP A 129 16.00 -20.00 -17.31
CA ASP A 129 14.94 -20.30 -16.34
C ASP A 129 15.32 -19.93 -14.90
N GLY A 130 16.62 -20.01 -14.56
CA GLY A 130 17.14 -19.57 -13.27
C GLY A 130 16.79 -18.12 -12.91
N TYR A 131 16.82 -17.20 -13.88
CA TYR A 131 16.42 -15.80 -13.65
C TYR A 131 14.92 -15.65 -13.44
N LEU A 132 14.10 -16.47 -14.10
CA LEU A 132 12.66 -16.50 -13.91
C LEU A 132 12.32 -17.02 -12.50
N TYR A 133 12.98 -18.10 -12.05
CA TYR A 133 12.79 -18.63 -10.70
C TYR A 133 13.23 -17.65 -9.62
N LEU A 134 14.37 -16.98 -9.81
CA LEU A 134 14.82 -15.94 -8.88
C LEU A 134 13.82 -14.78 -8.79
N ALA A 135 13.36 -14.28 -9.94
CA ALA A 135 12.36 -13.21 -9.97
C ALA A 135 11.05 -13.65 -9.29
N ALA A 136 10.57 -14.87 -9.58
CA ALA A 136 9.38 -15.43 -8.95
C ALA A 136 9.54 -15.57 -7.43
N PHE A 137 10.70 -16.00 -6.95
CA PHE A 137 11.00 -16.08 -5.52
C PHE A 137 10.90 -14.71 -4.83
N VAL A 138 11.54 -13.68 -5.39
CA VAL A 138 11.49 -12.31 -4.86
C VAL A 138 10.06 -11.78 -4.87
N ILE A 139 9.32 -11.99 -5.96
CA ILE A 139 7.89 -11.60 -6.08
C ILE A 139 7.05 -12.27 -4.99
N CYS A 140 7.26 -13.56 -4.71
CA CYS A 140 6.57 -14.27 -3.64
C CYS A 140 6.84 -13.66 -2.26
N VAL A 141 8.10 -13.32 -1.97
CA VAL A 141 8.48 -12.66 -0.70
C VAL A 141 7.77 -11.30 -0.56
N GLU A 142 7.72 -10.51 -1.63
CA GLU A 142 7.02 -9.22 -1.64
C GLU A 142 5.50 -9.39 -1.48
N ALA A 143 4.89 -10.36 -2.14
CA ALA A 143 3.46 -10.67 -2.05
C ALA A 143 3.06 -11.11 -0.63
N ILE A 144 3.89 -11.94 0.01
CA ILE A 144 3.70 -12.36 1.41
C ILE A 144 3.79 -11.13 2.33
N SER A 145 4.80 -10.27 2.13
CA SER A 145 4.98 -9.05 2.91
C SER A 145 3.76 -8.14 2.84
N LEU A 146 3.20 -7.92 1.65
CA LEU A 146 1.96 -7.17 1.44
C LEU A 146 0.76 -7.81 2.16
N THR A 147 0.67 -9.14 2.13
CA THR A 147 -0.43 -9.89 2.77
C THR A 147 -0.38 -9.78 4.29
N ILE A 148 0.81 -9.92 4.88
CA ILE A 148 1.01 -9.75 6.34
C ILE A 148 0.59 -8.34 6.77
N VAL A 149 1.02 -7.30 6.05
CA VAL A 149 0.64 -5.91 6.35
C VAL A 149 -0.88 -5.73 6.27
N HIS A 150 -1.52 -6.29 5.25
CA HIS A 150 -2.96 -6.24 5.09
C HIS A 150 -3.70 -6.91 6.26
N VAL A 151 -3.27 -8.12 6.65
CA VAL A 151 -3.85 -8.87 7.76
C VAL A 151 -3.68 -8.12 9.09
N ARG A 152 -2.48 -7.62 9.40
CA ARG A 152 -2.23 -6.82 10.60
C ARG A 152 -3.14 -5.58 10.67
N HIS A 153 -3.32 -4.91 9.54
CA HIS A 153 -4.19 -3.75 9.46
C HIS A 153 -5.67 -4.10 9.73
N GLN A 154 -6.16 -5.23 9.20
CA GLN A 154 -7.52 -5.70 9.49
C GLN A 154 -7.72 -6.07 10.97
N HIS A 155 -6.74 -6.75 11.59
CA HIS A 155 -6.81 -7.10 13.01
C HIS A 155 -6.86 -5.88 13.93
N THR A 156 -6.09 -4.84 13.64
CA THR A 156 -6.12 -3.59 14.44
C THR A 156 -7.47 -2.90 14.36
N ILE A 157 -8.06 -2.79 13.16
CA ILE A 157 -9.40 -2.19 12.99
C ILE A 157 -10.48 -3.03 13.70
N SER A 158 -10.42 -4.36 13.59
CA SER A 158 -11.36 -5.26 14.25
C SER A 158 -11.28 -5.17 15.78
N LYS A 159 -10.07 -5.11 16.36
CA LYS A 159 -9.89 -4.92 17.80
C LYS A 159 -10.48 -3.60 18.29
N THR A 160 -10.16 -2.49 17.63
CA THR A 160 -10.68 -1.16 18.02
C THR A 160 -12.20 -1.09 17.87
N SER A 161 -12.76 -1.67 16.81
CA SER A 161 -14.21 -1.72 16.60
C SER A 161 -14.95 -2.54 17.65
N LYS A 162 -14.33 -3.58 18.24
CA LYS A 162 -14.92 -4.37 19.32
C LYS A 162 -14.71 -3.72 20.69
N LEU A 163 -13.59 -3.03 20.90
CA LEU A 163 -13.26 -2.39 22.17
C LEU A 163 -14.17 -1.20 22.51
N ILE A 164 -14.54 -0.37 21.51
CA ILE A 164 -15.37 0.82 21.73
C ILE A 164 -16.77 0.47 22.28
N PRO A 165 -17.55 -0.46 21.69
CA PRO A 165 -18.83 -0.88 22.24
C PRO A 165 -18.69 -1.60 23.59
N ALA A 166 -17.66 -2.44 23.78
CA ALA A 166 -17.42 -3.10 25.06
C ALA A 166 -17.10 -2.11 26.20
N LYS A 167 -16.28 -1.07 25.92
CA LYS A 167 -15.98 -0.01 26.89
C LYS A 167 -17.22 0.82 27.21
N ARG A 168 -18.01 1.20 26.19
CA ARG A 168 -19.25 1.96 26.37
C ARG A 168 -20.28 1.19 27.22
N GLN A 169 -20.42 -0.11 26.98
CA GLN A 169 -21.32 -0.96 27.76
C GLN A 169 -20.89 -1.07 29.21
N ARG A 170 -19.57 -1.16 29.48
CA ARG A 170 -19.02 -1.19 30.84
C ARG A 170 -19.23 0.13 31.59
N GLU A 171 -19.00 1.28 30.94
CA GLU A 171 -19.26 2.60 31.52
C GLU A 171 -20.75 2.81 31.85
N GLN A 172 -21.66 2.29 31.02
CA GLN A 172 -23.11 2.35 31.30
C GLN A 172 -23.51 1.53 32.53
N LEU A 173 -22.94 0.33 32.70
CA LEU A 173 -23.16 -0.50 33.88
C LEU A 173 -22.62 0.18 35.14
N GLU A 174 -21.39 0.70 35.11
CA GLU A 174 -20.79 1.41 36.26
C GLU A 174 -21.61 2.65 36.66
N ASN A 175 -22.07 3.46 35.69
CA ASN A 175 -22.94 4.61 35.98
C ASN A 175 -24.32 4.20 36.55
N GLN A 176 -24.87 3.06 36.14
CA GLN A 176 -26.13 2.55 36.68
C GLN A 176 -25.97 2.10 38.15
N PHE A 177 -24.85 1.47 38.51
CA PHE A 177 -24.56 1.11 39.90
C PHE A 177 -24.37 2.33 40.80
N VAL A 178 -23.68 3.38 40.33
CA VAL A 178 -23.46 4.62 41.10
C VAL A 178 -24.76 5.40 41.35
N LEU A 179 -25.72 5.34 40.43
CA LEU A 179 -27.01 6.00 40.59
C LEU A 179 -27.97 5.21 41.47
N GLY A 180 -27.89 3.88 41.49
CA GLY A 180 -28.70 3.03 42.37
C GLY A 180 -28.26 3.06 43.83
N ASP A 181 -27.00 3.37 44.11
CA ASP A 181 -26.45 3.46 45.48
C ASP A 181 -26.85 4.78 46.20
N ASN A 182 -27.38 5.77 45.46
CA ASN A 182 -27.81 7.06 46.01
C ASN A 182 -29.34 7.19 46.16
N SER A 183 -30.13 6.16 45.86
CA SER A 183 -31.60 6.21 45.92
C SER A 183 -32.24 5.52 47.12
N ASP A 184 -31.45 5.00 48.06
CA ASP A 184 -31.94 4.18 49.18
C ASP A 184 -32.01 4.92 50.55
N ASP A 185 -31.81 6.24 50.62
CA ASP A 185 -31.77 6.97 51.91
C ASP A 185 -32.91 8.00 52.15
N ASP A 186 -33.86 8.18 51.23
CA ASP A 186 -34.96 9.14 51.42
C ASP A 186 -36.34 8.45 51.37
N ASP A 187 -36.66 7.64 52.38
CA ASP A 187 -38.02 7.57 52.93
C ASP A 187 -38.03 6.65 54.15
N GLU A 188 -38.12 7.25 55.35
CA GLU A 188 -39.09 6.87 56.39
C GLU A 188 -38.75 7.65 57.68
N THR A 189 -39.53 8.69 58.00
CA THR A 189 -40.32 8.81 59.25
C THR A 189 -40.88 10.23 59.45
N GLU A 190 -42.08 10.47 58.93
CA GLU A 190 -43.08 11.32 59.57
C GLU A 190 -44.17 10.40 60.15
N GLY A 191 -44.46 10.51 61.45
CA GLY A 191 -45.62 9.84 62.05
C GLY A 191 -45.65 9.76 63.57
N ALA A 192 -46.42 10.69 64.16
CA ALA A 192 -46.99 10.73 65.52
C ALA A 192 -46.14 11.24 66.69
#